data_AF-A0A6A4WT69-F1
#
_entry.id   AF-A0A6A4WT69-F1
#
_cell.length_a   1.000
_cell.length_b   1.000
_cell.length_c   1.000
_cell.angle_alpha   90.00
_cell.angle_beta   90.00
_cell.angle_gamma   90.00
#
_symmetry.space_group_name_H-M   'P 1'
#
loop_
_entity.id
_entity.type
_entity.pdbx_description
1 polymer ?
#
loop_
_entity_poly.entity_id
_entity_poly.type
_entity_poly.pdbx_seq_one_letter_code
_entity_poly.pdbx_strand_id
1 'polypeptide(L)'
;MGSDHLPITTSIPVAPPKPQRRGRGRLSLRKADWQEYRRTFDGIIGRWDDHGDLTASELDKRLTAAITRAARRTIPYGNGGRTREPFWSEACDEAIAIRNEARAKVAAPNHTAEDVRDYQQARKNADTVLREEKTSFLRKRIAELGPNTDLWSLIRTLDGRKPPAKPAEPLNRAGPPGRPARPAVTDREKANALCQAYAAVSRIPHNKQEDRDIKLEARAASGGKVKPYLTLRGEELPYSRNPTFLGIKYDPQLTFADHIDDLKAKMSRRRRCLQALAGKTWGSHRRTIRAAYIGYIRALFDYGAAVFGTYAAPSVRGRLEAEQNKCARVITGCLRATRKDALLAEAGLPTLSLRALQLAGTEYQRVIRLPPNDPGRSLFRKEVQPRLQHRAYKAWQRTRNDATAAGRPPPKPPDETAALPHRPCLRRVGKWLAEEAGIEELPVEPMAFYSCDPPWLGHRGGTTFRVDLPVATRRSDPPAVRREAALRAIAELPQPDVTIWSDGSARGGMEQGGAGALIQFHHLNKEETVRAPAGAVCSSLRAELTAMREALAAVAGLEDGELASIKSVRLLTDSRSGLQLLGRGPASQTMALAAEVWRLLNTLAENGTETVLQ
;
A
#
# COMPACT_ATOMS: atom_id res chain seq x y z
N MET A 1 16.01 -10.72 30.27
CA MET A 1 17.27 -10.16 29.73
C MET A 1 16.94 -8.88 28.98
N GLY A 2 17.17 -7.74 29.61
CA GLY A 2 16.97 -6.43 29.02
C GLY A 2 18.06 -6.14 27.99
N SER A 3 17.70 -5.52 26.87
CA SER A 3 18.70 -4.95 25.96
C SER A 3 18.97 -3.52 26.38
N ASP A 4 20.15 -3.33 26.97
CA ASP A 4 20.74 -2.02 27.23
C ASP A 4 20.87 -1.24 25.91
N HIS A 5 20.10 -0.17 25.79
CA HIS A 5 20.23 0.76 24.68
C HIS A 5 21.29 1.82 25.01
N LEU A 6 22.56 1.51 24.70
CA LEU A 6 23.57 2.55 24.53
C LEU A 6 23.53 3.07 23.07
N PRO A 7 23.66 4.39 22.85
CA PRO A 7 23.55 4.99 21.53
C PRO A 7 24.72 4.60 20.62
N ILE A 8 24.41 4.26 19.37
CA ILE A 8 25.38 4.12 18.28
C ILE A 8 25.45 5.46 17.54
N THR A 9 26.62 6.08 17.52
CA THR A 9 26.94 7.24 16.69
C THR A 9 27.50 6.77 15.34
N THR A 10 27.02 7.36 14.24
CA THR A 10 27.63 7.15 12.92
C THR A 10 27.56 8.44 12.12
N SER A 11 28.71 8.91 11.62
CA SER A 11 28.83 10.08 10.75
C SER A 11 28.90 9.64 9.29
N ILE A 12 28.05 10.20 8.43
CA ILE A 12 28.11 10.01 6.97
C ILE A 12 28.14 11.40 6.29
N PRO A 13 29.21 11.75 5.56
CA PRO A 13 29.22 12.98 4.78
C PRO A 13 28.34 12.84 3.53
N VAL A 14 27.39 13.75 3.35
CA VAL A 14 26.48 13.81 2.18
C VAL A 14 26.91 14.94 1.25
N ALA A 15 27.19 14.61 -0.01
CA ALA A 15 27.34 15.58 -1.09
C ALA A 15 25.96 16.00 -1.66
N PRO A 16 25.81 17.24 -2.15
CA PRO A 16 24.52 17.77 -2.60
C PRO A 16 24.01 17.13 -3.91
N PRO A 17 22.68 17.07 -4.12
CA PRO A 17 22.06 16.54 -5.34
C PRO A 17 22.36 17.41 -6.56
N LYS A 18 22.72 16.79 -7.70
CA LYS A 18 22.95 17.49 -8.97
C LYS A 18 21.63 17.87 -9.67
N PRO A 19 21.51 19.10 -10.21
CA PRO A 19 20.35 19.53 -11.00
C PRO A 19 20.25 18.80 -12.34
N GLN A 20 19.02 18.51 -12.79
CA GLN A 20 18.75 18.03 -14.16
C GLN A 20 19.15 19.11 -15.17
N ARG A 21 20.23 18.89 -15.91
CA ARG A 21 20.58 19.70 -17.07
C ARG A 21 19.78 19.23 -18.28
N ARG A 22 18.89 20.07 -18.81
CA ARG A 22 18.74 20.15 -20.28
C ARG A 22 20.13 20.43 -20.82
N GLY A 23 20.60 19.61 -21.76
CA GLY A 23 22.01 19.61 -22.17
C GLY A 23 22.54 21.01 -22.43
N ARG A 24 23.61 21.39 -21.72
CA ARG A 24 24.48 22.47 -22.19
C ARG A 24 24.85 22.09 -23.62
N GLY A 25 24.66 22.98 -24.60
CA GLY A 25 25.23 22.78 -25.93
C GLY A 25 26.70 22.36 -25.81
N ARG A 26 27.24 21.70 -26.82
CA ARG A 26 28.66 21.32 -26.81
C ARG A 26 29.38 22.16 -27.82
N LEU A 27 30.59 22.61 -27.49
CA LEU A 27 31.51 23.07 -28.54
C LEU A 27 31.58 21.94 -29.59
N SER A 28 31.27 22.27 -30.83
CA SER A 28 31.37 21.40 -31.98
C SER A 28 32.86 21.29 -32.32
N LEU A 29 33.59 20.47 -31.55
CA LEU A 29 35.03 20.23 -31.73
C LEU A 29 35.36 19.75 -33.15
N ARG A 30 34.37 19.13 -33.81
CA ARG A 30 34.43 18.70 -35.22
C ARG A 30 34.48 19.87 -36.22
N LYS A 31 34.22 21.10 -35.77
CA LYS A 31 34.14 22.33 -36.58
C LYS A 31 35.06 23.45 -36.05
N ALA A 32 35.99 23.13 -35.15
CA ALA A 32 36.94 24.09 -34.60
C ALA A 32 38.02 24.49 -35.64
N ASP A 33 38.41 25.77 -35.67
CA ASP A 33 39.60 26.24 -36.44
C ASP A 33 40.83 26.25 -35.53
N TRP A 34 41.65 25.21 -35.66
CA TRP A 34 42.77 25.00 -34.77
C TRP A 34 44.02 25.84 -35.10
N GLN A 35 44.16 26.34 -36.34
CA GLN A 35 45.30 27.18 -36.71
C GLN A 35 45.10 28.63 -36.29
N GLU A 36 43.89 29.17 -36.44
CA GLU A 36 43.55 30.48 -35.92
C GLU A 36 43.44 30.46 -34.40
N TYR A 37 42.94 29.36 -33.83
CA TYR A 37 43.04 29.10 -32.40
C TYR A 37 44.49 29.19 -31.95
N ARG A 38 45.42 28.56 -32.68
CA ARG A 38 46.86 28.57 -32.38
C ARG A 38 47.50 29.94 -32.57
N ARG A 39 47.29 30.65 -33.68
CA ARG A 39 47.79 32.03 -33.89
C ARG A 39 47.24 33.01 -32.86
N THR A 40 45.95 32.91 -32.53
CA THR A 40 45.31 33.75 -31.50
C THR A 40 45.87 33.43 -30.12
N PHE A 41 46.08 32.15 -29.84
CA PHE A 41 46.64 31.69 -28.58
C PHE A 41 48.12 32.09 -28.45
N ASP A 42 48.95 31.82 -29.46
CA ASP A 42 50.36 32.18 -29.52
C ASP A 42 50.56 33.70 -29.51
N GLY A 43 49.66 34.48 -30.12
CA GLY A 43 49.66 35.95 -30.03
C GLY A 43 49.15 36.52 -28.71
N ILE A 44 48.42 35.73 -27.90
CA ILE A 44 48.08 36.06 -26.51
C ILE A 44 49.27 35.75 -25.60
N ILE A 45 49.94 34.62 -25.83
CA ILE A 45 51.08 34.13 -25.04
C ILE A 45 52.34 34.95 -25.34
N GLY A 46 52.62 35.28 -26.61
CA GLY A 46 53.82 36.02 -27.04
C GLY A 46 53.84 37.50 -26.65
N ARG A 47 52.80 38.01 -26.00
CA ARG A 47 52.73 39.36 -25.40
C ARG A 47 52.96 39.34 -23.89
N TRP A 48 53.35 38.20 -23.34
CA TRP A 48 53.69 38.11 -21.95
C TRP A 48 55.15 38.54 -21.84
N ASP A 49 55.40 39.74 -21.31
CA ASP A 49 56.74 40.12 -20.91
C ASP A 49 57.16 39.18 -19.78
N ASP A 50 58.39 38.66 -19.89
CA ASP A 50 59.05 38.05 -18.74
C ASP A 50 59.01 39.09 -17.63
N HIS A 51 58.42 38.73 -16.51
CA HIS A 51 58.98 38.94 -15.20
C HIS A 51 57.94 38.68 -14.11
N GLY A 52 58.49 38.15 -13.02
CA GLY A 52 58.34 38.82 -11.74
C GLY A 52 57.39 38.09 -10.82
N ASP A 53 57.94 37.16 -10.04
CA ASP A 53 57.38 36.59 -8.82
C ASP A 53 55.90 36.18 -8.86
N LEU A 54 55.39 35.81 -10.04
CA LEU A 54 54.06 35.23 -10.18
C LEU A 54 54.12 33.79 -9.70
N THR A 55 53.24 33.46 -8.76
CA THR A 55 53.11 32.09 -8.29
C THR A 55 52.49 31.21 -9.38
N ALA A 56 52.79 29.91 -9.35
CA ALA A 56 52.30 28.95 -10.36
C ALA A 56 50.77 28.96 -10.54
N SER A 57 50.00 29.30 -9.50
CA SER A 57 48.53 29.39 -9.50
C SER A 57 48.01 30.60 -10.28
N GLU A 58 48.73 31.71 -10.23
CA GLU A 58 48.38 32.92 -10.96
C GLU A 58 48.72 32.77 -12.45
N LEU A 59 49.81 32.06 -12.76
CA LEU A 59 50.17 31.65 -14.12
C LEU A 59 49.11 30.71 -14.74
N ASP A 60 48.63 29.72 -13.99
CA ASP A 60 47.62 28.76 -14.46
C ASP A 60 46.27 29.44 -14.79
N LYS A 61 45.80 30.36 -13.94
CA LYS A 61 44.57 31.13 -14.19
C LYS A 61 44.68 31.99 -15.45
N ARG A 62 45.86 32.57 -15.67
CA ARG A 62 46.16 33.41 -16.84
C ARG A 62 46.21 32.58 -18.12
N LEU A 63 46.84 31.40 -18.08
CA LEU A 63 46.88 30.43 -19.18
C LEU A 63 45.48 29.90 -19.54
N THR A 64 44.69 29.52 -18.54
CA THR A 64 43.33 28.98 -18.72
C THR A 64 42.38 30.01 -19.33
N ALA A 65 42.50 31.28 -18.94
CA ALA A 65 41.74 32.37 -19.55
C ALA A 65 42.15 32.59 -21.01
N ALA A 66 43.44 32.51 -21.33
CA ALA A 66 43.96 32.59 -22.70
C ALA A 66 43.41 31.47 -23.60
N ILE A 67 43.45 30.21 -23.12
CA ILE A 67 42.90 29.02 -23.79
C ILE A 67 41.40 29.17 -24.04
N THR A 68 40.64 29.58 -23.03
CA THR A 68 39.16 29.69 -23.12
C THR A 68 38.74 30.83 -24.04
N ARG A 69 39.48 31.95 -24.01
CA ARG A 69 39.24 33.12 -24.86
C ARG A 69 39.58 32.83 -26.32
N ALA A 70 40.69 32.14 -26.57
CA ALA A 70 41.03 31.62 -27.88
C ALA A 70 39.96 30.63 -28.37
N ALA A 71 39.51 29.68 -27.54
CA ALA A 71 38.53 28.65 -27.91
C ALA A 71 37.14 29.23 -28.21
N ARG A 72 36.70 30.24 -27.46
CA ARG A 72 35.42 30.92 -27.73
C ARG A 72 35.47 31.80 -28.97
N ARG A 73 36.65 32.31 -29.34
CA ARG A 73 36.86 33.07 -30.57
C ARG A 73 36.91 32.18 -31.81
N THR A 74 37.22 30.89 -31.66
CA THR A 74 37.61 30.02 -32.78
C THR A 74 36.89 28.67 -32.85
N ILE A 75 36.03 28.31 -31.88
CA ILE A 75 35.30 27.02 -31.84
C ILE A 75 33.76 27.21 -31.73
N PRO A 76 32.97 26.64 -32.67
CA PRO A 76 31.49 26.73 -32.66
C PRO A 76 30.79 25.83 -31.60
N TYR A 77 29.47 25.97 -31.32
CA TYR A 77 28.71 25.28 -30.23
C TYR A 77 27.29 24.73 -30.65
N GLY A 78 26.82 23.53 -30.21
CA GLY A 78 25.48 22.91 -30.53
C GLY A 78 25.08 21.52 -29.92
N ASN A 79 23.83 21.01 -30.16
CA ASN A 79 23.18 19.75 -29.65
C ASN A 79 22.32 18.96 -30.73
N GLY A 80 22.57 17.66 -31.05
CA GLY A 80 21.58 16.62 -31.53
C GLY A 80 21.56 16.04 -32.99
N GLY A 81 21.11 14.76 -33.16
CA GLY A 81 20.50 14.08 -34.37
C GLY A 81 20.47 12.49 -34.36
N ARG A 82 19.57 11.65 -34.98
CA ARG A 82 18.45 11.84 -35.99
C ARG A 82 17.49 10.63 -36.31
N THR A 83 16.35 10.92 -36.97
CA THR A 83 15.33 10.03 -37.63
C THR A 83 15.73 9.78 -39.10
N ARG A 84 15.50 8.56 -39.64
CA ARG A 84 15.97 8.15 -41.00
C ARG A 84 15.23 8.85 -42.15
N GLU A 85 15.90 8.96 -43.29
CA GLU A 85 15.51 9.76 -44.46
C GLU A 85 14.46 9.08 -45.40
N PRO A 86 13.63 9.84 -46.15
CA PRO A 86 12.51 9.29 -46.95
C PRO A 86 12.88 8.50 -48.23
N PHE A 87 14.09 8.67 -48.76
CA PHE A 87 14.56 7.96 -49.97
C PHE A 87 15.17 6.59 -49.66
N TRP A 88 15.08 6.17 -48.41
CA TRP A 88 15.70 4.95 -47.92
C TRP A 88 14.88 3.74 -48.36
N SER A 89 15.41 2.93 -49.27
CA SER A 89 14.78 1.71 -49.77
C SER A 89 15.34 0.46 -49.09
N GLU A 90 14.73 -0.70 -49.36
CA GLU A 90 15.26 -1.99 -48.90
C GLU A 90 16.66 -2.27 -49.46
N ALA A 91 17.00 -1.77 -50.67
CA ALA A 91 18.35 -1.86 -51.22
C ALA A 91 19.36 -1.03 -50.40
N CYS A 92 18.97 0.15 -49.88
CA CYS A 92 19.80 0.94 -48.97
C CYS A 92 20.04 0.24 -47.63
N ASP A 93 19.03 -0.47 -47.11
CA ASP A 93 19.15 -1.26 -45.90
C ASP A 93 20.02 -2.51 -46.12
N GLU A 94 19.85 -3.20 -47.25
CA GLU A 94 20.62 -4.40 -47.60
C GLU A 94 22.09 -4.06 -47.86
N ALA A 95 22.37 -2.99 -48.60
CA ALA A 95 23.74 -2.56 -48.85
C ALA A 95 24.43 -2.05 -47.56
N ILE A 96 23.70 -1.38 -46.66
CA ILE A 96 24.23 -1.00 -45.34
C ILE A 96 24.38 -2.21 -44.41
N ALA A 97 23.49 -3.20 -44.47
CA ALA A 97 23.58 -4.43 -43.70
C ALA A 97 24.80 -5.25 -44.12
N ILE A 98 25.01 -5.43 -45.43
CA ILE A 98 26.18 -6.12 -46.00
C ILE A 98 27.47 -5.37 -45.63
N ARG A 99 27.49 -4.03 -45.72
CA ARG A 99 28.64 -3.23 -45.27
C ARG A 99 28.89 -3.40 -43.77
N ASN A 100 27.83 -3.45 -42.95
CA ASN A 100 27.96 -3.55 -41.49
C ASN A 100 28.34 -4.97 -41.04
N GLU A 101 27.91 -6.02 -41.75
CA GLU A 101 28.34 -7.41 -41.54
C GLU A 101 29.80 -7.60 -41.94
N ALA A 102 30.21 -7.10 -43.11
CA ALA A 102 31.62 -7.10 -43.51
C ALA A 102 32.49 -6.29 -42.52
N ARG A 103 31.95 -5.19 -41.97
CA ARG A 103 32.61 -4.42 -40.91
C ARG A 103 32.75 -5.20 -39.60
N ALA A 104 31.76 -6.02 -39.25
CA ALA A 104 31.79 -6.84 -38.04
C ALA A 104 32.79 -7.98 -38.15
N LYS A 105 32.95 -8.58 -39.34
CA LYS A 105 33.98 -9.59 -39.63
C LYS A 105 35.40 -9.03 -39.53
N VAL A 106 35.64 -7.84 -40.10
CA VAL A 106 36.90 -7.10 -39.89
C VAL A 106 37.13 -6.72 -38.43
N ALA A 107 36.07 -6.51 -37.65
CA ALA A 107 36.17 -6.16 -36.23
C ALA A 107 36.43 -7.36 -35.30
N ALA A 108 36.48 -8.59 -35.82
CA ALA A 108 36.81 -9.78 -35.04
C ALA A 108 38.35 -9.96 -34.88
N PRO A 109 38.82 -10.59 -33.79
CA PRO A 109 40.26 -10.65 -33.49
C PRO A 109 41.13 -11.44 -34.50
N ASN A 110 40.51 -12.28 -35.33
CA ASN A 110 41.17 -13.22 -36.25
C ASN A 110 40.86 -12.95 -37.73
N HIS A 111 40.61 -11.69 -38.11
CA HIS A 111 40.28 -11.31 -39.48
C HIS A 111 41.45 -11.50 -40.47
N THR A 112 41.13 -11.76 -41.73
CA THR A 112 42.10 -11.97 -42.82
C THR A 112 42.20 -10.76 -43.75
N ALA A 113 43.22 -10.74 -44.62
CA ALA A 113 43.38 -9.69 -45.63
C ALA A 113 42.29 -9.69 -46.71
N GLU A 114 41.52 -10.76 -46.81
CA GLU A 114 40.39 -10.88 -47.73
C GLU A 114 39.13 -10.23 -47.16
N ASP A 115 38.84 -10.44 -45.87
CA ASP A 115 37.74 -9.77 -45.15
C ASP A 115 37.80 -8.24 -45.27
N VAL A 116 39.02 -7.70 -45.29
CA VAL A 116 39.28 -6.26 -45.46
C VAL A 116 38.92 -5.79 -46.86
N ARG A 117 39.23 -6.56 -47.91
CA ARG A 117 38.86 -6.23 -49.30
C ARG A 117 37.35 -6.30 -49.50
N ASP A 118 36.70 -7.30 -48.90
CA ASP A 118 35.25 -7.47 -48.95
C ASP A 118 34.51 -6.31 -48.26
N TYR A 119 34.99 -5.84 -47.12
CA TYR A 119 34.44 -4.64 -46.47
C TYR A 119 34.57 -3.38 -47.34
N GLN A 120 35.70 -3.22 -48.02
CA GLN A 120 35.91 -2.07 -48.90
C GLN A 120 34.96 -2.09 -50.09
N GLN A 121 34.75 -3.26 -50.70
CA GLN A 121 33.81 -3.41 -51.81
C GLN A 121 32.36 -3.22 -51.36
N ALA A 122 31.97 -3.81 -50.22
CA ALA A 122 30.64 -3.65 -49.63
C ALA A 122 30.33 -2.17 -49.29
N ARG A 123 31.32 -1.42 -48.81
CA ARG A 123 31.16 0.02 -48.56
C ARG A 123 30.92 0.82 -49.83
N LYS A 124 31.70 0.57 -50.89
CA LYS A 124 31.51 1.25 -52.19
C LYS A 124 30.14 0.96 -52.78
N ASN A 125 29.69 -0.30 -52.70
CA ASN A 125 28.37 -0.70 -53.16
C ASN A 125 27.25 0.04 -52.41
N ALA A 126 27.36 0.13 -51.07
CA ALA A 126 26.39 0.85 -50.25
C ALA A 126 26.27 2.35 -50.60
N ASP A 127 27.40 3.01 -50.87
CA ASP A 127 27.39 4.42 -51.26
C ASP A 127 26.75 4.62 -52.66
N THR A 128 26.97 3.70 -53.60
CA THR A 128 26.34 3.73 -54.93
C THR A 128 24.82 3.56 -54.83
N VAL A 129 24.37 2.52 -54.13
CA VAL A 129 22.94 2.20 -53.93
C VAL A 129 22.20 3.35 -53.25
N LEU A 130 22.78 3.95 -52.20
CA LEU A 130 22.19 5.11 -51.51
C LEU A 130 22.02 6.32 -52.45
N ARG A 131 22.98 6.53 -53.35
CA ARG A 131 22.97 7.65 -54.29
C ARG A 131 21.91 7.46 -55.38
N GLU A 132 21.82 6.26 -55.94
CA GLU A 132 20.87 5.92 -56.99
C GLU A 132 19.44 6.01 -56.48
N GLU A 133 19.15 5.45 -55.30
CA GLU A 133 17.84 5.49 -54.66
C GLU A 133 17.42 6.92 -54.31
N LYS A 134 18.34 7.74 -53.78
CA LYS A 134 18.09 9.17 -53.54
C LYS A 134 17.72 9.91 -54.82
N THR A 135 18.37 9.58 -55.94
CA THR A 135 18.17 10.25 -57.23
C THR A 135 16.87 9.81 -57.89
N SER A 136 16.55 8.52 -57.86
CA SER A 136 15.30 7.96 -58.38
C SER A 136 14.08 8.50 -57.64
N PHE A 137 14.15 8.55 -56.30
CA PHE A 137 13.09 9.15 -55.48
C PHE A 137 12.87 10.62 -55.84
N LEU A 138 13.95 11.41 -55.97
CA LEU A 138 13.84 12.82 -56.30
C LEU A 138 13.23 13.05 -57.69
N ARG A 139 13.66 12.28 -58.71
CA ARG A 139 13.13 12.40 -60.08
C ARG A 139 11.64 12.09 -60.15
N LYS A 140 11.20 10.99 -59.53
CA LYS A 140 9.78 10.62 -59.46
C LYS A 140 8.97 11.71 -58.77
N ARG A 141 9.52 12.29 -57.70
CA ARG A 141 8.80 13.31 -56.95
C ARG A 141 8.72 14.64 -57.67
N ILE A 142 9.75 15.06 -58.41
CA ILE A 142 9.73 16.29 -59.23
C ILE A 142 8.69 16.20 -60.35
N ALA A 143 8.55 15.04 -60.99
CA ALA A 143 7.56 14.84 -62.05
C ALA A 143 6.10 15.00 -61.58
N GLU A 144 5.85 14.85 -60.27
CA GLU A 144 4.51 14.93 -59.65
C GLU A 144 4.20 16.32 -59.03
N LEU A 145 5.10 17.31 -59.14
CA LEU A 145 4.97 18.58 -58.43
C LEU A 145 4.26 19.66 -59.28
N GLY A 146 3.21 20.26 -58.71
CA GLY A 146 2.52 21.42 -59.27
C GLY A 146 3.19 22.77 -58.93
N PRO A 147 2.83 23.88 -59.62
CA PRO A 147 3.56 25.14 -59.59
C PRO A 147 3.66 25.86 -58.23
N ASN A 148 2.83 25.52 -57.25
CA ASN A 148 2.86 26.09 -55.89
C ASN A 148 3.34 25.12 -54.80
N THR A 149 4.00 24.03 -55.17
CA THR A 149 4.46 23.05 -54.18
C THR A 149 5.79 23.48 -53.54
N ASP A 150 5.90 23.42 -52.20
CA ASP A 150 7.14 23.76 -51.47
C ASP A 150 8.22 22.70 -51.66
N LEU A 151 8.92 22.82 -52.78
CA LEU A 151 10.08 22.03 -53.19
C LEU A 151 11.15 21.98 -52.08
N TRP A 152 11.26 23.04 -51.29
CA TRP A 152 12.30 23.19 -50.28
C TRP A 152 12.03 22.39 -49.02
N SER A 153 10.76 22.19 -48.61
CA SER A 153 10.46 21.27 -47.51
C SER A 153 10.82 19.82 -47.85
N LEU A 154 10.57 19.41 -49.11
CA LEU A 154 10.85 18.06 -49.60
C LEU A 154 12.36 17.78 -49.65
N ILE A 155 13.15 18.70 -50.22
CA ILE A 155 14.62 18.62 -50.25
C ILE A 155 15.20 18.53 -48.82
N ARG A 156 14.66 19.32 -47.87
CA ARG A 156 15.09 19.30 -46.46
C ARG A 156 14.80 17.97 -45.76
N THR A 157 13.71 17.31 -46.12
CA THR A 157 13.35 16.01 -45.54
C THR A 157 14.22 14.89 -46.11
N LEU A 158 14.63 14.99 -47.38
CA LEU A 158 15.61 14.11 -48.03
C LEU A 158 17.04 14.22 -47.49
N ASP A 159 17.35 15.26 -46.71
CA ASP A 159 18.63 15.41 -46.00
C ASP A 159 18.51 15.12 -44.48
N GLY A 160 17.43 14.47 -44.07
CA GLY A 160 17.21 14.02 -42.68
C GLY A 160 16.88 15.13 -41.69
N ARG A 161 16.22 16.20 -42.14
CA ARG A 161 15.79 17.34 -41.30
C ARG A 161 14.27 17.26 -41.03
N LYS A 162 13.84 17.45 -39.78
CA LYS A 162 12.41 17.56 -39.41
C LYS A 162 11.85 18.95 -39.74
N PRO A 163 10.73 19.07 -40.48
CA PRO A 163 10.05 20.35 -40.68
C PRO A 163 9.32 20.83 -39.39
N PRO A 164 9.20 22.14 -39.14
CA PRO A 164 8.40 22.68 -38.03
C PRO A 164 6.89 22.44 -38.24
N ALA A 165 6.13 22.31 -37.14
CA ALA A 165 4.67 22.24 -37.19
C ALA A 165 4.09 23.57 -37.71
N LYS A 166 3.15 23.49 -38.66
CA LYS A 166 2.48 24.68 -39.21
C LYS A 166 1.58 25.33 -38.14
N PRO A 167 1.55 26.67 -38.00
CA PRO A 167 0.56 27.37 -37.16
C PRO A 167 -0.85 27.31 -37.77
N ALA A 168 -1.87 27.16 -36.92
CA ALA A 168 -3.27 27.43 -37.24
C ALA A 168 -3.51 28.95 -37.40
N GLU A 169 -4.49 29.31 -38.23
CA GLU A 169 -4.75 30.68 -38.72
C GLU A 169 -4.77 31.80 -37.64
N PRO A 170 -4.38 33.04 -38.00
CA PRO A 170 -4.29 34.17 -37.06
C PRO A 170 -5.65 34.79 -36.71
N LEU A 171 -5.88 35.02 -35.41
CA LEU A 171 -6.99 35.82 -34.88
C LEU A 171 -6.55 37.29 -34.83
N ASN A 172 -7.25 38.20 -35.51
CA ASN A 172 -6.89 39.62 -35.55
C ASN A 172 -7.48 40.40 -34.37
N ARG A 173 -6.63 41.09 -33.60
CA ARG A 173 -7.07 42.01 -32.54
C ARG A 173 -7.25 43.43 -33.11
N ALA A 174 -8.35 44.09 -32.77
CA ALA A 174 -8.54 45.50 -33.09
C ALA A 174 -7.47 46.34 -32.36
N GLY A 175 -6.81 47.24 -33.08
CA GLY A 175 -5.86 48.18 -32.50
C GLY A 175 -6.58 49.36 -31.81
N PRO A 176 -5.88 50.16 -31.00
CA PRO A 176 -6.38 51.45 -30.54
C PRO A 176 -6.77 52.36 -31.73
N PRO A 177 -7.65 53.36 -31.54
CA PRO A 177 -8.17 54.18 -32.62
C PRO A 177 -7.05 54.78 -33.47
N GLY A 178 -7.11 54.56 -34.79
CA GLY A 178 -6.13 55.08 -35.75
C GLY A 178 -4.95 54.16 -36.11
N ARG A 179 -4.90 52.89 -35.64
CA ARG A 179 -3.90 51.90 -36.10
C ARG A 179 -4.51 50.59 -36.59
N PRO A 180 -3.91 49.92 -37.60
CA PRO A 180 -4.47 48.70 -38.18
C PRO A 180 -4.44 47.52 -37.21
N ALA A 181 -5.39 46.59 -37.38
CA ALA A 181 -5.51 45.37 -36.59
C ALA A 181 -4.22 44.54 -36.63
N ARG A 182 -3.83 43.98 -35.49
CA ARG A 182 -2.61 43.16 -35.36
C ARG A 182 -2.99 41.70 -35.11
N PRO A 183 -2.36 40.71 -35.76
CA PRO A 183 -2.64 39.31 -35.48
C PRO A 183 -2.16 38.94 -34.06
N ALA A 184 -2.99 38.21 -33.32
CA ALA A 184 -2.61 37.54 -32.07
C ALA A 184 -1.96 36.20 -32.46
N VAL A 185 -0.63 36.16 -32.39
CA VAL A 185 0.17 35.06 -32.94
C VAL A 185 0.45 34.00 -31.88
N THR A 186 0.56 34.40 -30.60
CA THR A 186 0.84 33.48 -29.49
C THR A 186 -0.42 33.07 -28.73
N ASP A 187 -0.42 31.87 -28.14
CA ASP A 187 -1.57 31.36 -27.36
C ASP A 187 -1.94 32.26 -26.19
N ARG A 188 -0.94 32.92 -25.59
CA ARG A 188 -1.11 33.90 -24.51
C ARG A 188 -1.81 35.17 -25.00
N GLU A 189 -1.47 35.65 -26.18
CA GLU A 189 -2.12 36.84 -26.78
C GLU A 189 -3.57 36.54 -27.19
N LYS A 190 -3.83 35.33 -27.71
CA LYS A 190 -5.20 34.88 -28.04
C LYS A 190 -6.08 34.77 -26.79
N ALA A 191 -5.54 34.21 -25.70
CA ALA A 191 -6.26 34.10 -24.42
C ALA A 191 -6.58 35.46 -23.79
N ASN A 192 -5.64 36.40 -23.82
CA ASN A 192 -5.83 37.73 -23.27
C ASN A 192 -6.89 38.55 -24.04
N ALA A 193 -6.95 38.40 -25.37
CA ALA A 193 -7.97 39.07 -26.20
C ALA A 193 -9.39 38.59 -25.85
N LEU A 194 -9.55 37.29 -25.55
CA LEU A 194 -10.82 36.72 -25.11
C LEU A 194 -11.25 37.28 -23.75
N CYS A 195 -10.32 37.36 -22.77
CA CYS A 195 -10.61 37.88 -21.43
C CYS A 195 -11.04 39.36 -21.46
N GLN A 196 -10.42 40.18 -22.30
CA GLN A 196 -10.79 41.59 -22.45
C GLN A 196 -12.18 41.77 -23.07
N ALA A 197 -12.51 40.99 -24.11
CA ALA A 197 -13.86 41.00 -24.70
C ALA A 197 -14.92 40.56 -23.69
N TYR A 198 -14.61 39.57 -22.85
CA TYR A 198 -15.53 39.07 -21.82
C TYR A 198 -15.75 40.07 -20.69
N ALA A 199 -14.69 40.76 -20.25
CA ALA A 199 -14.77 41.78 -19.20
C ALA A 199 -15.59 43.01 -19.63
N ALA A 200 -15.49 43.43 -20.91
CA ALA A 200 -16.23 44.58 -21.44
C ALA A 200 -17.75 44.35 -21.54
N VAL A 201 -18.19 43.09 -21.56
CA VAL A 201 -19.61 42.71 -21.72
C VAL A 201 -20.25 42.27 -20.39
N SER A 202 -19.45 42.12 -19.32
CA SER A 202 -19.93 41.65 -18.02
C SER A 202 -20.38 42.79 -17.09
N ARG A 203 -21.62 42.75 -16.59
CA ARG A 203 -22.26 43.77 -15.73
C ARG A 203 -22.71 43.22 -14.37
N ILE A 204 -21.83 42.61 -13.59
CA ILE A 204 -22.20 42.03 -12.28
C ILE A 204 -21.60 42.85 -11.11
N PRO A 205 -22.44 43.36 -10.17
CA PRO A 205 -22.00 44.10 -8.97
C PRO A 205 -21.65 43.19 -7.79
N HIS A 206 -20.86 43.74 -6.85
CA HIS A 206 -20.20 43.01 -5.74
C HIS A 206 -21.12 42.06 -4.96
N ASN A 207 -20.65 40.82 -4.82
CA ASN A 207 -21.45 39.69 -4.37
C ASN A 207 -20.66 38.84 -3.35
N LYS A 208 -21.35 38.27 -2.35
CA LYS A 208 -20.83 37.40 -1.27
C LYS A 208 -19.98 36.19 -1.76
N GLN A 209 -19.96 35.94 -3.05
CA GLN A 209 -19.06 35.03 -3.76
C GLN A 209 -17.60 35.52 -3.84
N GLU A 210 -17.35 36.83 -3.94
CA GLU A 210 -15.98 37.39 -4.09
C GLU A 210 -15.15 37.22 -2.80
N ASP A 211 -15.77 37.33 -1.62
CA ASP A 211 -15.15 36.98 -0.33
C ASP A 211 -14.77 35.49 -0.21
N ARG A 212 -15.52 34.63 -0.91
CA ARG A 212 -15.24 33.20 -1.00
C ARG A 212 -14.09 32.93 -1.99
N ASP A 213 -13.93 33.76 -3.00
CA ASP A 213 -12.84 33.69 -3.97
C ASP A 213 -11.51 34.19 -3.40
N ILE A 214 -11.51 35.20 -2.52
CA ILE A 214 -10.32 35.63 -1.74
C ILE A 214 -9.85 34.51 -0.78
N LYS A 215 -10.79 33.82 -0.12
CA LYS A 215 -10.48 32.62 0.70
C LYS A 215 -10.03 31.42 -0.14
N LEU A 216 -10.48 31.31 -1.38
CA LEU A 216 -10.03 30.30 -2.34
C LEU A 216 -8.65 30.66 -2.92
N GLU A 217 -8.33 31.94 -3.10
CA GLU A 217 -7.01 32.43 -3.51
C GLU A 217 -5.94 32.18 -2.46
N ALA A 218 -6.21 32.43 -1.16
CA ALA A 218 -5.31 32.05 -0.08
C ALA A 218 -5.08 30.52 0.02
N ARG A 219 -6.12 29.74 -0.32
CA ARG A 219 -6.03 28.27 -0.49
C ARG A 219 -5.33 27.85 -1.78
N ALA A 220 -5.40 28.63 -2.85
CA ALA A 220 -4.82 28.33 -4.16
C ALA A 220 -3.33 28.70 -4.23
N ALA A 221 -2.91 29.80 -3.60
CA ALA A 221 -1.51 30.20 -3.45
C ALA A 221 -0.67 29.15 -2.70
N SER A 222 -1.30 28.36 -1.82
CA SER A 222 -0.70 27.25 -1.05
C SER A 222 -1.16 25.86 -1.53
N GLY A 223 -1.97 25.76 -2.59
CA GLY A 223 -2.53 24.50 -3.09
C GLY A 223 -3.31 23.66 -2.06
N GLY A 224 -3.85 24.28 -1.01
CA GLY A 224 -4.49 23.62 0.12
C GLY A 224 -3.54 22.76 0.97
N LYS A 225 -2.23 22.92 0.77
CA LYS A 225 -1.16 22.18 1.47
C LYS A 225 -0.31 23.20 2.22
N VAL A 226 -0.76 23.54 3.42
CA VAL A 226 0.09 24.27 4.36
C VAL A 226 1.22 23.33 4.76
N LYS A 227 2.48 23.74 4.54
CA LYS A 227 3.62 23.08 5.20
C LYS A 227 3.56 23.55 6.66
N PRO A 228 3.21 22.70 7.63
CA PRO A 228 3.22 23.11 9.02
C PRO A 228 4.67 23.42 9.42
N TYR A 229 4.90 24.58 10.01
CA TYR A 229 6.15 24.91 10.66
C TYR A 229 5.97 24.53 12.13
N LEU A 230 6.63 23.43 12.54
CA LEU A 230 6.57 22.93 13.90
C LEU A 230 7.98 22.96 14.48
N THR A 231 8.13 23.52 15.66
CA THR A 231 9.38 23.46 16.42
C THR A 231 9.20 22.50 17.59
N LEU A 232 10.23 21.69 17.86
CA LEU A 232 10.31 20.85 19.05
C LEU A 232 11.57 21.21 19.80
N ARG A 233 11.43 21.74 21.02
CA ARG A 233 12.56 22.24 21.84
C ARG A 233 13.41 23.30 21.12
N GLY A 234 12.78 24.16 20.30
CA GLY A 234 13.45 25.23 19.56
C GLY A 234 13.96 24.82 18.16
N GLU A 235 14.00 23.53 17.84
CA GLU A 235 14.46 23.03 16.53
C GLU A 235 13.30 22.84 15.54
N GLU A 236 13.45 23.24 14.27
CA GLU A 236 12.44 23.00 13.22
C GLU A 236 12.34 21.50 12.89
N LEU A 237 11.15 20.93 13.01
CA LEU A 237 10.88 19.55 12.63
C LEU A 237 10.83 19.39 11.10
N PRO A 238 11.51 18.37 10.52
CA PRO A 238 11.51 18.15 9.08
C PRO A 238 10.11 17.74 8.59
N TYR A 239 9.58 18.51 7.63
CA TYR A 239 8.32 18.16 6.98
C TYR A 239 8.49 17.00 6.00
N SER A 240 7.82 15.89 6.27
CA SER A 240 7.64 14.81 5.30
C SER A 240 6.25 14.88 4.67
N ARG A 241 6.20 15.06 3.35
CA ARG A 241 4.93 15.12 2.59
C ARG A 241 4.15 13.80 2.64
N ASN A 242 4.87 12.68 2.71
CA ASN A 242 4.31 11.34 2.74
C ASN A 242 4.84 10.58 3.96
N PRO A 243 4.42 10.96 5.17
CA PRO A 243 4.95 10.36 6.39
C PRO A 243 4.55 8.89 6.48
N THR A 244 5.43 8.08 7.06
CA THR A 244 5.13 6.68 7.39
C THR A 244 4.90 6.58 8.88
N PHE A 245 3.71 6.13 9.28
CA PHE A 245 3.35 5.94 10.67
C PHE A 245 2.90 4.49 10.85
N LEU A 246 3.53 3.78 11.79
CA LEU A 246 3.30 2.35 12.04
C LEU A 246 3.26 1.55 10.72
N GLY A 247 4.27 1.72 9.86
CA GLY A 247 4.39 0.99 8.60
C GLY A 247 3.41 1.39 7.47
N ILE A 248 2.42 2.25 7.72
CA ILE A 248 1.50 2.77 6.71
C ILE A 248 2.00 4.13 6.22
N LYS A 249 2.13 4.28 4.90
CA LYS A 249 2.55 5.53 4.27
C LYS A 249 1.32 6.35 3.90
N TYR A 250 1.25 7.56 4.42
CA TYR A 250 0.13 8.46 4.16
C TYR A 250 0.51 9.43 3.03
N ASP A 251 -0.48 9.86 2.27
CA ASP A 251 -0.37 10.98 1.34
C ASP A 251 -1.37 12.07 1.74
N PRO A 252 -1.17 13.34 1.33
CA PRO A 252 -2.04 14.45 1.75
C PRO A 252 -3.53 14.27 1.43
N GLN A 253 -3.87 13.39 0.48
CA GLN A 253 -5.25 13.12 0.07
C GLN A 253 -5.75 11.75 0.56
N LEU A 254 -4.95 11.04 1.36
CA LEU A 254 -5.22 9.69 1.85
C LEU A 254 -5.62 8.74 0.70
N THR A 255 -5.02 8.89 -0.48
CA THR A 255 -5.24 7.99 -1.62
C THR A 255 -4.58 6.64 -1.43
N PHE A 256 -3.54 6.58 -0.58
CA PHE A 256 -2.66 5.45 -0.33
C PHE A 256 -1.95 4.92 -1.59
N ALA A 257 -1.87 5.72 -2.65
CA ALA A 257 -1.28 5.30 -3.93
C ALA A 257 0.20 4.92 -3.76
N ASP A 258 1.00 5.78 -3.11
CA ASP A 258 2.43 5.53 -2.87
C ASP A 258 2.64 4.33 -1.94
N HIS A 259 1.79 4.18 -0.90
CA HIS A 259 1.82 3.02 -0.01
C HIS A 259 1.55 1.71 -0.77
N ILE A 260 0.54 1.72 -1.64
CA ILE A 260 0.16 0.56 -2.45
C ILE A 260 1.25 0.21 -3.46
N ASP A 261 1.92 1.19 -4.07
CA ASP A 261 3.02 0.93 -5.00
C ASP A 261 4.25 0.32 -4.27
N ASP A 262 4.58 0.83 -3.07
CA ASP A 262 5.61 0.24 -2.21
C ASP A 262 5.25 -1.19 -1.79
N LEU A 263 4.00 -1.42 -1.39
CA LEU A 263 3.51 -2.73 -0.98
C LEU A 263 3.52 -3.72 -2.15
N LYS A 264 3.08 -3.32 -3.33
CA LYS A 264 3.16 -4.11 -4.57
C LYS A 264 4.61 -4.47 -4.90
N ALA A 265 5.55 -3.54 -4.75
CA ALA A 265 6.96 -3.83 -4.96
C ALA A 265 7.49 -4.87 -3.97
N LYS A 266 7.11 -4.77 -2.68
CA LYS A 266 7.43 -5.78 -1.65
C LYS A 266 6.83 -7.15 -1.99
N MET A 267 5.54 -7.22 -2.34
CA MET A 267 4.87 -8.45 -2.75
C MET A 267 5.54 -9.08 -3.97
N SER A 268 5.88 -8.28 -5.00
CA SER A 268 6.55 -8.75 -6.20
C SER A 268 7.94 -9.33 -5.91
N ARG A 269 8.71 -8.72 -5.00
CA ARG A 269 9.99 -9.29 -4.53
C ARG A 269 9.77 -10.64 -3.84
N ARG A 270 8.83 -10.74 -2.90
CA ARG A 270 8.54 -12.00 -2.19
C ARG A 270 7.98 -13.09 -3.10
N ARG A 271 7.23 -12.72 -4.15
CA ARG A 271 6.73 -13.66 -5.17
C ARG A 271 7.86 -14.38 -5.90
N ARG A 272 9.04 -13.77 -6.07
CA ARG A 272 10.19 -14.47 -6.70
C ARG A 272 10.61 -15.70 -5.89
N CYS A 273 10.59 -15.61 -4.56
CA CYS A 273 10.84 -16.76 -3.68
C CYS A 273 9.74 -17.81 -3.85
N LEU A 274 8.47 -17.39 -3.95
CA LEU A 274 7.35 -18.30 -4.21
C LEU A 274 7.49 -19.03 -5.55
N GLN A 275 8.02 -18.35 -6.57
CA GLN A 275 8.30 -18.95 -7.89
C GLN A 275 9.40 -20.02 -7.82
N ALA A 276 10.44 -19.79 -7.03
CA ALA A 276 11.50 -20.77 -6.82
C ALA A 276 10.95 -22.06 -6.16
N LEU A 277 10.00 -21.93 -5.24
CA LEU A 277 9.32 -23.07 -4.61
C LEU A 277 8.36 -23.84 -5.54
N ALA A 278 7.97 -23.24 -6.68
CA ALA A 278 6.98 -23.79 -7.61
C ALA A 278 7.60 -24.49 -8.83
N GLY A 279 8.87 -24.91 -8.73
CA GLY A 279 9.61 -25.53 -9.85
C GLY A 279 8.94 -26.79 -10.43
N LYS A 280 9.23 -27.11 -11.70
CA LYS A 280 8.61 -28.26 -12.39
C LYS A 280 9.17 -29.63 -11.98
N THR A 281 10.43 -29.68 -11.56
CA THR A 281 11.15 -30.93 -11.22
C THR A 281 11.28 -31.15 -9.71
N TRP A 282 11.39 -30.07 -8.92
CA TRP A 282 11.54 -30.09 -7.45
C TRP A 282 10.57 -29.11 -6.76
N GLY A 283 9.34 -28.99 -7.27
CA GLY A 283 8.33 -28.06 -6.76
C GLY A 283 7.61 -28.56 -5.52
N SER A 284 7.30 -27.64 -4.61
CA SER A 284 6.42 -27.89 -3.46
C SER A 284 4.98 -28.18 -3.92
N HIS A 285 4.24 -28.96 -3.11
CA HIS A 285 2.82 -29.18 -3.33
C HIS A 285 2.01 -27.85 -3.27
N ARG A 286 0.94 -27.73 -4.07
CA ARG A 286 0.08 -26.53 -4.17
C ARG A 286 -0.35 -25.98 -2.81
N ARG A 287 -0.72 -26.87 -1.87
CA ARG A 287 -1.13 -26.48 -0.51
C ARG A 287 -0.01 -25.74 0.24
N THR A 288 1.24 -26.20 0.11
CA THR A 288 2.42 -25.59 0.72
C THR A 288 2.72 -24.23 0.11
N ILE A 289 2.67 -24.12 -1.23
CA ILE A 289 2.86 -22.84 -1.93
C ILE A 289 1.78 -21.84 -1.52
N ARG A 290 0.51 -22.29 -1.43
CA ARG A 290 -0.59 -21.45 -0.96
C ARG A 290 -0.39 -20.99 0.49
N ALA A 291 0.04 -21.89 1.38
CA ALA A 291 0.34 -21.54 2.77
C ALA A 291 1.48 -20.50 2.85
N ALA A 292 2.54 -20.69 2.07
CA ALA A 292 3.64 -19.73 1.97
C ALA A 292 3.17 -18.36 1.43
N TYR A 293 2.32 -18.34 0.40
CA TYR A 293 1.71 -17.09 -0.07
C TYR A 293 0.92 -16.39 1.04
N ILE A 294 0.07 -17.11 1.77
CA ILE A 294 -0.76 -16.53 2.84
C ILE A 294 0.12 -15.97 3.97
N GLY A 295 1.05 -16.78 4.49
CA GLY A 295 1.88 -16.40 5.64
C GLY A 295 2.97 -15.37 5.33
N TYR A 296 3.49 -15.34 4.10
CA TYR A 296 4.63 -14.49 3.76
C TYR A 296 4.29 -13.32 2.83
N ILE A 297 3.41 -13.50 1.84
CA ILE A 297 3.12 -12.46 0.84
C ILE A 297 1.85 -11.71 1.19
N ARG A 298 0.73 -12.41 1.37
CA ARG A 298 -0.56 -11.81 1.73
C ARG A 298 -0.51 -11.14 3.11
N ALA A 299 0.28 -11.67 4.04
CA ALA A 299 0.51 -11.04 5.34
C ALA A 299 1.00 -9.57 5.24
N LEU A 300 1.75 -9.21 4.18
CA LEU A 300 2.12 -7.81 3.93
C LEU A 300 0.92 -6.93 3.63
N PHE A 301 -0.07 -7.47 2.90
CA PHE A 301 -1.30 -6.78 2.59
C PHE A 301 -2.24 -6.73 3.79
N ASP A 302 -2.40 -7.87 4.49
CA ASP A 302 -3.31 -7.97 5.64
C ASP A 302 -2.96 -6.91 6.71
N TYR A 303 -1.67 -6.55 6.85
CA TYR A 303 -1.24 -5.42 7.67
C TYR A 303 -1.77 -4.08 7.16
N GLY A 304 -2.78 -3.53 7.83
CA GLY A 304 -3.36 -2.22 7.51
C GLY A 304 -4.40 -2.23 6.38
N ALA A 305 -4.71 -3.38 5.77
CA ALA A 305 -5.70 -3.49 4.68
C ALA A 305 -7.11 -3.03 5.09
N ALA A 306 -7.47 -3.20 6.37
CA ALA A 306 -8.71 -2.67 6.92
C ALA A 306 -8.85 -1.14 6.71
N VAL A 307 -7.72 -0.42 6.68
CA VAL A 307 -7.65 1.03 6.48
C VAL A 307 -7.45 1.40 5.01
N PHE A 308 -6.29 1.09 4.43
CA PHE A 308 -6.00 1.51 3.05
C PHE A 308 -6.81 0.72 2.02
N GLY A 309 -7.08 -0.56 2.29
CA GLY A 309 -7.80 -1.45 1.38
C GLY A 309 -9.30 -1.17 1.29
N THR A 310 -9.88 -0.53 2.30
CA THR A 310 -11.26 -0.01 2.22
C THR A 310 -11.31 1.39 1.60
N TYR A 311 -10.30 2.22 1.86
CA TYR A 311 -10.35 3.64 1.48
C TYR A 311 -9.81 3.97 0.08
N ALA A 312 -8.85 3.16 -0.42
CA ALA A 312 -8.23 3.36 -1.72
C ALA A 312 -9.22 3.11 -2.87
N ALA A 313 -9.11 3.90 -3.94
CA ALA A 313 -9.98 3.76 -5.10
C ALA A 313 -9.78 2.39 -5.78
N PRO A 314 -10.82 1.82 -6.44
CA PRO A 314 -10.73 0.52 -7.12
C PRO A 314 -9.53 0.40 -8.07
N SER A 315 -9.21 1.46 -8.82
CA SER A 315 -8.06 1.49 -9.74
C SER A 315 -6.71 1.36 -9.04
N VAL A 316 -6.59 1.85 -7.81
CA VAL A 316 -5.37 1.74 -7.00
C VAL A 316 -5.29 0.34 -6.37
N ARG A 317 -6.42 -0.16 -5.82
CA ARG A 317 -6.52 -1.53 -5.28
C ARG A 317 -6.22 -2.60 -6.32
N GLY A 318 -6.66 -2.40 -7.56
CA GLY A 318 -6.42 -3.30 -8.69
C GLY A 318 -4.94 -3.57 -8.99
N ARG A 319 -4.03 -2.67 -8.56
CA ARG A 319 -2.57 -2.89 -8.67
C ARG A 319 -2.10 -4.04 -7.79
N LEU A 320 -2.63 -4.18 -6.58
CA LEU A 320 -2.30 -5.28 -5.66
C LEU A 320 -2.98 -6.57 -6.10
N GLU A 321 -4.23 -6.50 -6.56
CA GLU A 321 -4.92 -7.68 -7.10
C GLU A 321 -4.22 -8.24 -8.34
N ALA A 322 -3.65 -7.39 -9.19
CA ALA A 322 -2.80 -7.83 -10.28
C ALA A 322 -1.57 -8.63 -9.79
N GLU A 323 -0.98 -8.26 -8.65
CA GLU A 323 0.14 -8.97 -8.05
C GLU A 323 -0.32 -10.27 -7.35
N GLN A 324 -1.47 -10.27 -6.67
CA GLN A 324 -2.10 -11.49 -6.17
C GLN A 324 -2.37 -12.48 -7.31
N ASN A 325 -2.91 -12.03 -8.44
CA ASN A 325 -3.21 -12.89 -9.58
C ASN A 325 -1.94 -13.56 -10.14
N LYS A 326 -0.79 -12.86 -10.11
CA LYS A 326 0.49 -13.49 -10.46
C LYS A 326 0.88 -14.57 -9.45
N CYS A 327 0.67 -14.34 -8.15
CA CYS A 327 0.93 -15.35 -7.12
C CYS A 327 -0.03 -16.54 -7.25
N ALA A 328 -1.31 -16.31 -7.52
CA ALA A 328 -2.31 -17.35 -7.73
C ALA A 328 -1.93 -18.26 -8.90
N ARG A 329 -1.43 -17.72 -10.02
CA ARG A 329 -0.93 -18.54 -11.13
C ARG A 329 0.29 -19.38 -10.77
N VAL A 330 1.15 -18.89 -9.87
CA VAL A 330 2.27 -19.68 -9.34
C VAL A 330 1.77 -20.82 -8.46
N ILE A 331 0.72 -20.58 -7.67
CA ILE A 331 0.10 -21.61 -6.82
C ILE A 331 -0.59 -22.69 -7.66
N THR A 332 -1.34 -22.29 -8.70
CA THR A 332 -2.20 -23.22 -9.46
C THR A 332 -1.55 -23.78 -10.71
N GLY A 333 -0.48 -23.15 -11.24
CA GLY A 333 0.09 -23.49 -12.54
C GLY A 333 -0.78 -23.08 -13.74
N CYS A 334 -1.88 -22.35 -13.52
CA CYS A 334 -2.80 -21.96 -14.60
C CYS A 334 -2.15 -21.01 -15.62
N LEU A 335 -2.62 -21.12 -16.87
CA LEU A 335 -2.20 -20.27 -17.98
C LEU A 335 -2.53 -18.79 -17.74
N ARG A 336 -1.81 -17.91 -18.45
CA ARG A 336 -2.03 -16.45 -18.35
C ARG A 336 -3.44 -16.04 -18.79
N ALA A 337 -4.03 -16.75 -19.75
CA ALA A 337 -5.35 -16.47 -20.30
C ALA A 337 -6.52 -16.87 -19.37
N THR A 338 -6.27 -17.65 -18.31
CA THR A 338 -7.32 -18.08 -17.38
C THR A 338 -8.04 -16.87 -16.78
N ARG A 339 -9.39 -16.93 -16.78
CA ARG A 339 -10.25 -15.92 -16.16
C ARG A 339 -9.88 -15.74 -14.68
N LYS A 340 -9.86 -14.49 -14.21
CA LYS A 340 -9.41 -14.14 -12.84
C LYS A 340 -10.25 -14.83 -11.77
N ASP A 341 -11.56 -14.88 -11.97
CA ASP A 341 -12.52 -15.46 -11.03
C ASP A 341 -12.26 -16.96 -10.85
N ALA A 342 -12.10 -17.69 -11.96
CA ALA A 342 -11.75 -19.11 -11.97
C ALA A 342 -10.36 -19.38 -11.38
N LEU A 343 -9.37 -18.53 -11.69
CA LEU A 343 -8.02 -18.62 -11.13
C LEU A 343 -8.01 -18.51 -9.60
N LEU A 344 -8.76 -17.56 -9.05
CA LEU A 344 -8.83 -17.33 -7.61
C LEU A 344 -9.62 -18.44 -6.90
N ALA A 345 -10.70 -18.93 -7.51
CA ALA A 345 -11.43 -20.10 -7.04
C ALA A 345 -10.52 -21.34 -6.97
N GLU A 346 -9.77 -21.62 -8.03
CA GLU A 346 -8.83 -22.75 -8.09
C GLU A 346 -7.65 -22.59 -7.11
N ALA A 347 -7.22 -21.36 -6.82
CA ALA A 347 -6.22 -21.09 -5.79
C ALA A 347 -6.81 -21.16 -4.36
N GLY A 348 -8.13 -21.23 -4.21
CA GLY A 348 -8.82 -21.10 -2.93
C GLY A 348 -8.50 -19.77 -2.23
N LEU A 349 -8.50 -18.66 -2.97
CA LEU A 349 -8.17 -17.32 -2.47
C LEU A 349 -9.31 -16.33 -2.74
N PRO A 350 -9.73 -15.51 -1.76
CA PRO A 350 -10.61 -14.38 -2.04
C PRO A 350 -9.85 -13.28 -2.78
N THR A 351 -10.57 -12.35 -3.43
CA THR A 351 -9.95 -11.11 -3.91
C THR A 351 -9.38 -10.32 -2.72
N LEU A 352 -8.32 -9.54 -2.96
CA LEU A 352 -7.77 -8.68 -1.90
C LEU A 352 -8.79 -7.63 -1.45
N SER A 353 -9.64 -7.16 -2.36
CA SER A 353 -10.75 -6.27 -2.01
C SER A 353 -11.69 -6.90 -1.00
N LEU A 354 -12.18 -8.12 -1.24
CA LEU A 354 -13.04 -8.84 -0.30
C LEU A 354 -12.33 -9.12 1.03
N ARG A 355 -11.04 -9.47 0.97
CA ARG A 355 -10.22 -9.66 2.18
C ARG A 355 -10.10 -8.37 3.01
N ALA A 356 -9.95 -7.21 2.37
CA ALA A 356 -9.92 -5.93 3.09
C ALA A 356 -11.26 -5.63 3.78
N LEU A 357 -12.39 -5.99 3.17
CA LEU A 357 -13.71 -5.86 3.80
C LEU A 357 -13.84 -6.80 4.99
N GLN A 358 -13.44 -8.06 4.86
CA GLN A 358 -13.41 -9.01 5.96
C GLN A 358 -12.57 -8.48 7.14
N LEU A 359 -11.36 -8.00 6.87
CA LEU A 359 -10.49 -7.40 7.89
C LEU A 359 -11.13 -6.15 8.49
N ALA A 360 -11.76 -5.30 7.69
CA ALA A 360 -12.46 -4.12 8.21
C ALA A 360 -13.62 -4.47 9.14
N GLY A 361 -14.40 -5.51 8.83
CA GLY A 361 -15.44 -6.04 9.70
C GLY A 361 -14.88 -6.56 11.03
N THR A 362 -13.80 -7.36 10.97
CA THR A 362 -13.14 -7.87 12.19
C THR A 362 -12.58 -6.75 13.05
N GLU A 363 -11.90 -5.77 12.44
CA GLU A 363 -11.32 -4.63 13.14
C GLU A 363 -12.40 -3.70 13.72
N TYR A 364 -13.51 -3.49 13.00
CA TYR A 364 -14.68 -2.79 13.50
C TYR A 364 -15.22 -3.45 14.77
N GLN A 365 -15.49 -4.75 14.70
CA GLN A 365 -15.97 -5.53 15.84
C GLN A 365 -14.98 -5.51 17.01
N ARG A 366 -13.67 -5.53 16.75
CA ARG A 366 -12.65 -5.38 17.79
C ARG A 366 -12.75 -4.02 18.48
N VAL A 367 -12.86 -2.93 17.73
CA VAL A 367 -12.83 -1.56 18.26
C VAL A 367 -14.12 -1.21 19.01
N ILE A 368 -15.28 -1.67 18.57
CA ILE A 368 -16.55 -1.42 19.31
C ILE A 368 -16.61 -2.17 20.64
N ARG A 369 -15.82 -3.25 20.79
CA ARG A 369 -15.74 -4.09 22.00
C ARG A 369 -14.83 -3.52 23.08
N LEU A 370 -13.94 -2.60 22.74
CA LEU A 370 -13.08 -1.92 23.72
C LEU A 370 -13.92 -1.27 24.85
N PRO A 371 -13.39 -1.06 26.05
CA PRO A 371 -14.14 -0.41 27.13
C PRO A 371 -14.71 0.97 26.73
N PRO A 372 -15.84 1.42 27.30
CA PRO A 372 -16.45 2.71 26.96
C PRO A 372 -15.50 3.91 27.09
N ASN A 373 -14.59 3.88 28.07
CA ASN A 373 -13.62 4.93 28.33
C ASN A 373 -12.36 4.86 27.44
N ASP A 374 -12.25 3.84 26.59
CA ASP A 374 -11.11 3.69 25.70
C ASP A 374 -11.10 4.80 24.63
N PRO A 375 -9.97 5.51 24.44
CA PRO A 375 -9.88 6.60 23.48
C PRO A 375 -10.08 6.12 22.04
N GLY A 376 -9.68 4.90 21.71
CA GLY A 376 -9.90 4.26 20.42
C GLY A 376 -11.38 4.05 20.14
N ARG A 377 -12.15 3.51 21.10
CA ARG A 377 -13.62 3.39 20.97
C ARG A 377 -14.30 4.73 20.82
N SER A 378 -13.92 5.70 21.66
CA SER A 378 -14.47 7.06 21.65
C SER A 378 -14.25 7.73 20.29
N LEU A 379 -13.03 7.68 19.75
CA LEU A 379 -12.70 8.20 18.42
C LEU A 379 -13.47 7.49 17.32
N PHE A 380 -13.68 6.18 17.47
CA PHE A 380 -14.37 5.36 16.48
C PHE A 380 -15.89 5.60 16.46
N ARG A 381 -16.52 5.82 17.61
CA ARG A 381 -17.94 6.14 17.73
C ARG A 381 -18.28 7.60 17.42
N LYS A 382 -17.30 8.51 17.53
CA LYS A 382 -17.50 9.93 17.20
C LYS A 382 -18.14 10.09 15.83
N GLU A 383 -19.34 10.66 15.76
CA GLU A 383 -19.96 10.98 14.48
C GLU A 383 -19.15 12.05 13.75
N VAL A 384 -18.86 11.78 12.48
CA VAL A 384 -18.12 12.70 11.62
C VAL A 384 -18.92 12.88 10.35
N GLN A 385 -19.29 14.13 10.07
CA GLN A 385 -20.00 14.50 8.84
C GLN A 385 -19.19 14.07 7.60
N PRO A 386 -19.71 13.16 6.76
CA PRO A 386 -18.96 12.64 5.62
C PRO A 386 -18.78 13.72 4.54
N ARG A 387 -17.61 14.36 4.50
CA ARG A 387 -17.32 15.40 3.51
C ARG A 387 -17.14 14.87 2.08
N LEU A 388 -16.68 13.63 1.93
CA LEU A 388 -16.33 13.05 0.63
C LEU A 388 -17.42 12.11 0.11
N GLN A 389 -18.10 12.56 -0.94
CA GLN A 389 -19.07 11.79 -1.70
C GLN A 389 -18.40 10.62 -2.43
N HIS A 390 -19.06 9.46 -2.47
CA HIS A 390 -18.54 8.31 -3.19
C HIS A 390 -18.86 8.42 -4.68
N ARG A 391 -17.86 8.70 -5.50
CA ARG A 391 -18.06 8.87 -6.96
C ARG A 391 -18.61 7.60 -7.63
N ALA A 392 -18.18 6.42 -7.17
CA ALA A 392 -18.66 5.14 -7.69
C ALA A 392 -20.16 4.93 -7.40
N TYR A 393 -20.59 5.23 -6.17
CA TYR A 393 -22.01 5.22 -5.81
C TYR A 393 -22.84 6.18 -6.67
N LYS A 394 -22.40 7.44 -6.84
CA LYS A 394 -23.12 8.40 -7.68
C LYS A 394 -23.20 7.96 -9.14
N ALA A 395 -22.15 7.36 -9.67
CA ALA A 395 -22.15 6.83 -11.03
C ALA A 395 -23.14 5.67 -11.16
N TRP A 396 -23.08 4.71 -10.22
CA TRP A 396 -24.01 3.57 -10.19
C TRP A 396 -25.46 4.00 -10.02
N GLN A 397 -25.76 4.97 -9.15
CA GLN A 397 -27.09 5.53 -8.97
C GLN A 397 -27.66 6.12 -10.26
N ARG A 398 -26.83 6.84 -11.05
CA ARG A 398 -27.27 7.36 -12.35
C ARG A 398 -27.65 6.23 -13.29
N THR A 399 -26.75 5.26 -13.47
CA THR A 399 -27.03 4.10 -14.33
C THR A 399 -28.24 3.29 -13.86
N ARG A 400 -28.46 3.21 -12.55
CA ARG A 400 -29.65 2.59 -11.96
C ARG A 400 -30.91 3.35 -12.31
N ASN A 401 -30.92 4.66 -12.11
CA ASN A 401 -32.07 5.51 -12.41
C ASN A 401 -32.38 5.50 -13.92
N ASP A 402 -31.36 5.53 -14.77
CA ASP A 402 -31.50 5.43 -16.23
C ASP A 402 -32.10 4.07 -16.64
N ALA A 403 -31.65 2.97 -16.02
CA ALA A 403 -32.21 1.64 -16.27
C ALA A 403 -33.68 1.57 -15.83
N THR A 404 -34.02 2.08 -14.65
CA THR A 404 -35.39 2.16 -14.15
C THR A 404 -36.28 3.00 -15.07
N ALA A 405 -35.81 4.17 -15.51
CA ALA A 405 -36.53 5.02 -16.46
C ALA A 405 -36.76 4.35 -17.82
N ALA A 406 -35.83 3.48 -18.25
CA ALA A 406 -35.93 2.71 -19.47
C ALA A 406 -36.69 1.36 -19.32
N GLY A 407 -37.27 1.05 -18.16
CA GLY A 407 -37.96 -0.22 -17.90
C GLY A 407 -37.04 -1.44 -17.86
N ARG A 408 -35.74 -1.24 -17.66
CA ARG A 408 -34.71 -2.30 -17.61
C ARG A 408 -34.41 -2.68 -16.15
N PRO A 409 -34.00 -3.94 -15.89
CA PRO A 409 -33.59 -4.32 -14.54
C PRO A 409 -32.38 -3.46 -14.07
N PRO A 410 -32.35 -3.06 -12.79
CA PRO A 410 -31.27 -2.23 -12.28
C PRO A 410 -29.92 -2.98 -12.38
N PRO A 411 -28.83 -2.30 -12.81
CA PRO A 411 -27.52 -2.91 -12.91
C PRO A 411 -27.00 -3.29 -11.52
N LYS A 412 -26.28 -4.42 -11.44
CA LYS A 412 -25.58 -4.80 -10.21
C LYS A 412 -24.52 -3.75 -9.85
N PRO A 413 -24.29 -3.50 -8.55
CA PRO A 413 -23.24 -2.58 -8.13
C PRO A 413 -21.86 -3.05 -8.62
N PRO A 414 -20.95 -2.13 -8.99
CA PRO A 414 -19.64 -2.48 -9.55
C PRO A 414 -18.69 -3.14 -8.55
N ASP A 415 -18.88 -2.89 -7.25
CA ASP A 415 -18.27 -3.63 -6.15
C ASP A 415 -19.19 -3.63 -4.92
N GLU A 416 -18.86 -4.46 -3.93
CA GLU A 416 -19.62 -4.61 -2.67
C GLU A 416 -19.81 -3.27 -1.93
N THR A 417 -18.83 -2.36 -2.03
CA THR A 417 -18.89 -1.04 -1.36
C THR A 417 -19.57 0.05 -2.18
N ALA A 418 -19.92 -0.24 -3.44
CA ALA A 418 -20.48 0.75 -4.35
C ALA A 418 -21.91 1.16 -3.98
N ALA A 419 -22.56 0.40 -3.09
CA ALA A 419 -23.82 0.77 -2.45
C ALA A 419 -23.66 1.84 -1.35
N LEU A 420 -22.44 2.12 -0.89
CA LEU A 420 -22.21 3.12 0.16
C LEU A 420 -22.26 4.55 -0.40
N PRO A 421 -23.09 5.45 0.15
CA PRO A 421 -23.25 6.82 -0.35
C PRO A 421 -22.00 7.68 -0.20
N HIS A 422 -21.19 7.40 0.82
CA HIS A 422 -19.99 8.15 1.15
C HIS A 422 -18.73 7.30 0.99
N ARG A 423 -17.61 7.97 0.67
CA ARG A 423 -16.35 7.30 0.29
C ARG A 423 -15.92 6.25 1.33
N PRO A 424 -15.83 4.95 1.01
CA PRO A 424 -15.67 3.90 2.01
C PRO A 424 -14.47 4.14 2.95
N CYS A 425 -14.62 3.74 4.21
CA CYS A 425 -13.55 3.73 5.20
C CYS A 425 -13.82 2.62 6.21
N LEU A 426 -12.79 2.20 6.94
CA LEU A 426 -12.86 1.16 7.98
C LEU A 426 -14.16 1.20 8.79
N ARG A 427 -14.51 2.36 9.34
CA ARG A 427 -15.69 2.54 10.18
C ARG A 427 -17.00 2.29 9.44
N ARG A 428 -17.18 2.91 8.26
CA ARG A 428 -18.43 2.82 7.51
C ARG A 428 -18.59 1.45 6.84
N VAL A 429 -17.50 0.88 6.36
CA VAL A 429 -17.49 -0.49 5.84
C VAL A 429 -17.80 -1.49 6.94
N GLY A 430 -17.13 -1.38 8.09
CA GLY A 430 -17.35 -2.29 9.22
C GLY A 430 -18.77 -2.22 9.75
N LYS A 431 -19.33 -1.01 9.92
CA LYS A 431 -20.72 -0.81 10.34
C LYS A 431 -21.69 -1.41 9.33
N TRP A 432 -21.54 -1.08 8.05
CA TRP A 432 -22.36 -1.63 6.99
C TRP A 432 -22.31 -3.17 6.96
N LEU A 433 -21.13 -3.78 7.07
CA LEU A 433 -21.00 -5.24 7.14
C LEU A 433 -21.71 -5.82 8.37
N ALA A 434 -21.66 -5.13 9.52
CA ALA A 434 -22.34 -5.58 10.73
C ALA A 434 -23.88 -5.46 10.60
N GLU A 435 -24.37 -4.40 9.97
CA GLU A 435 -25.79 -4.19 9.64
C GLU A 435 -26.29 -5.27 8.66
N GLU A 436 -25.59 -5.50 7.54
CA GLU A 436 -25.95 -6.52 6.54
C GLU A 436 -25.91 -7.94 7.10
N ALA A 437 -24.99 -8.22 8.04
CA ALA A 437 -24.91 -9.51 8.71
C ALA A 437 -25.93 -9.67 9.84
N GLY A 438 -26.71 -8.63 10.18
CA GLY A 438 -27.67 -8.66 11.28
C GLY A 438 -27.04 -8.78 12.66
N ILE A 439 -25.76 -8.42 12.80
CA ILE A 439 -25.00 -8.56 14.07
C ILE A 439 -24.83 -7.24 14.82
N GLU A 440 -25.14 -6.09 14.19
CA GLU A 440 -24.97 -4.77 14.81
C GLU A 440 -25.86 -4.58 16.04
N GLU A 441 -27.07 -5.15 16.03
CA GLU A 441 -28.04 -5.06 17.11
C GLU A 441 -27.85 -6.13 18.19
N LEU A 442 -27.00 -7.13 17.94
CA LEU A 442 -26.78 -8.23 18.87
C LEU A 442 -25.93 -7.77 20.07
N PRO A 443 -26.16 -8.35 21.26
CA PRO A 443 -25.35 -8.04 22.43
C PRO A 443 -23.89 -8.41 22.18
N VAL A 444 -23.01 -7.41 22.25
CA VAL A 444 -21.58 -7.59 22.03
C VAL A 444 -20.85 -7.66 23.36
N GLU A 445 -20.24 -8.81 23.64
CA GLU A 445 -19.44 -8.98 24.86
C GLU A 445 -18.20 -8.07 24.82
N PRO A 446 -17.92 -7.29 25.89
CA PRO A 446 -16.80 -6.38 25.90
C PRO A 446 -15.46 -7.13 25.87
N MET A 447 -14.48 -6.47 25.27
CA MET A 447 -13.09 -6.90 25.28
C MET A 447 -12.51 -6.63 26.66
N ALA A 448 -11.97 -7.65 27.30
CA ALA A 448 -11.13 -7.45 28.46
C ALA A 448 -9.80 -6.85 28.00
N PHE A 449 -9.42 -5.72 28.60
CA PHE A 449 -8.02 -5.40 28.73
C PHE A 449 -7.60 -5.86 30.10
N TYR A 450 -6.69 -6.82 30.14
CA TYR A 450 -6.03 -7.13 31.39
C TYR A 450 -5.31 -5.86 31.86
N SER A 451 -5.71 -5.32 33.02
CA SER A 451 -4.84 -4.46 33.79
C SER A 451 -3.73 -5.37 34.27
N CYS A 452 -2.57 -5.31 33.60
CA CYS A 452 -1.43 -6.05 34.08
C CYS A 452 -1.11 -5.58 35.49
N ASP A 453 -1.35 -6.45 36.47
CA ASP A 453 -0.50 -6.44 37.64
C ASP A 453 0.92 -6.59 37.11
N PRO A 454 1.81 -5.65 37.46
CA PRO A 454 3.17 -5.75 37.02
C PRO A 454 3.75 -7.15 37.19
N PRO A 455 4.55 -7.66 36.22
CA PRO A 455 5.03 -9.04 36.24
C PRO A 455 5.87 -9.39 37.48
N TRP A 456 6.35 -8.38 38.22
CA TRP A 456 7.07 -8.54 39.48
C TRP A 456 6.18 -8.67 40.72
N LEU A 457 4.87 -8.40 40.63
CA LEU A 457 3.97 -8.60 41.76
C LEU A 457 3.72 -10.07 42.08
N GLY A 458 4.20 -10.99 41.23
CA GLY A 458 4.08 -12.42 41.42
C GLY A 458 2.61 -12.83 41.38
N HIS A 459 2.23 -13.63 40.39
CA HIS A 459 0.93 -14.29 40.49
C HIS A 459 0.97 -15.13 41.77
N ARG A 460 0.21 -14.75 42.80
CA ARG A 460 0.13 -15.55 44.03
C ARG A 460 -0.40 -16.92 43.60
N GLY A 461 0.45 -17.94 43.75
CA GLY A 461 0.09 -19.31 43.45
C GLY A 461 -1.17 -19.69 44.23
N GLY A 462 -2.05 -20.46 43.60
CA GLY A 462 -3.35 -20.80 44.19
C GLY A 462 -4.34 -21.36 43.19
N THR A 463 -4.12 -21.21 41.88
CA THR A 463 -4.97 -21.84 40.85
C THR A 463 -4.19 -22.90 40.07
N THR A 464 -4.74 -24.11 39.99
CA THR A 464 -4.17 -25.22 39.21
C THR A 464 -5.18 -25.73 38.18
N PHE A 465 -4.75 -25.90 36.93
CA PHE A 465 -5.56 -26.50 35.86
C PHE A 465 -5.14 -27.94 35.63
N ARG A 466 -6.07 -28.90 35.77
CA ARG A 466 -5.85 -30.31 35.47
C ARG A 466 -6.75 -30.75 34.32
N VAL A 467 -6.25 -30.63 33.09
CA VAL A 467 -7.04 -30.90 31.87
C VAL A 467 -6.90 -32.36 31.40
N ASP A 468 -5.95 -33.11 31.97
CA ASP A 468 -5.66 -34.49 31.60
C ASP A 468 -6.37 -35.47 32.53
N LEU A 469 -6.93 -36.53 31.94
CA LEU A 469 -7.48 -37.67 32.68
C LEU A 469 -6.39 -38.74 32.87
N PRO A 470 -6.36 -39.44 34.02
CA PRO A 470 -5.42 -40.54 34.26
C PRO A 470 -5.58 -41.68 33.24
N VAL A 471 -6.82 -41.90 32.79
CA VAL A 471 -7.15 -42.81 31.70
C VAL A 471 -7.66 -41.99 30.52
N ALA A 472 -6.92 -42.03 29.41
CA ALA A 472 -7.33 -41.35 28.18
C ALA A 472 -8.63 -41.94 27.64
N THR A 473 -9.62 -41.09 27.40
CA THR A 473 -10.90 -41.46 26.76
C THR A 473 -11.15 -40.62 25.51
N ARG A 474 -11.91 -41.18 24.57
CA ARG A 474 -12.35 -40.54 23.34
C ARG A 474 -13.84 -40.23 23.42
N ARG A 475 -14.28 -39.24 22.63
CA ARG A 475 -15.71 -38.89 22.51
C ARG A 475 -16.58 -40.06 22.03
N SER A 476 -16.00 -40.99 21.27
CA SER A 476 -16.66 -42.20 20.78
C SER A 476 -16.87 -43.27 21.84
N ASP A 477 -16.22 -43.15 23.01
CA ASP A 477 -16.25 -44.19 24.02
C ASP A 477 -17.60 -44.20 24.76
N PRO A 478 -18.05 -45.39 25.24
CA PRO A 478 -19.32 -45.50 25.96
C PRO A 478 -19.40 -44.53 27.15
N PRO A 479 -20.58 -43.94 27.44
CA PRO A 479 -20.73 -43.00 28.55
C PRO A 479 -20.28 -43.54 29.90
N ALA A 480 -20.47 -44.85 30.15
CA ALA A 480 -20.02 -45.50 31.39
C ALA A 480 -18.49 -45.47 31.55
N VAL A 481 -17.74 -45.74 30.48
CA VAL A 481 -16.27 -45.72 30.47
C VAL A 481 -15.75 -44.30 30.72
N ARG A 482 -16.36 -43.30 30.08
CA ARG A 482 -16.02 -41.89 30.29
C ARG A 482 -16.31 -41.44 31.72
N ARG A 483 -17.45 -41.86 32.28
CA ARG A 483 -17.83 -41.60 33.67
C ARG A 483 -16.84 -42.24 34.65
N GLU A 484 -16.48 -43.49 34.45
CA GLU A 484 -15.53 -44.20 35.31
C GLU A 484 -14.14 -43.54 35.30
N ALA A 485 -13.65 -43.15 34.13
CA ALA A 485 -12.39 -42.42 34.00
C ALA A 485 -12.44 -41.07 34.72
N ALA A 486 -13.55 -40.32 34.61
CA ALA A 486 -13.74 -39.06 35.32
C ALA A 486 -13.80 -39.26 36.84
N LEU A 487 -14.55 -40.26 37.33
CA LEU A 487 -14.65 -40.57 38.75
C LEU A 487 -13.30 -40.99 39.34
N ARG A 488 -12.49 -41.78 38.61
CA ARG A 488 -11.11 -42.10 39.02
C ARG A 488 -10.25 -40.85 39.13
N ALA A 489 -10.33 -39.96 38.14
CA ALA A 489 -9.59 -38.70 38.15
C ALA A 489 -9.96 -37.80 39.34
N ILE A 490 -11.24 -37.79 39.71
CA ILE A 490 -11.73 -37.05 40.88
C ILE A 490 -11.24 -37.71 42.18
N ALA A 491 -11.22 -39.04 42.24
CA ALA A 491 -10.82 -39.81 43.42
C ALA A 491 -9.30 -39.77 43.72
N GLU A 492 -8.46 -39.54 42.71
CA GLU A 492 -7.01 -39.36 42.90
C GLU A 492 -6.63 -38.05 43.60
N LEU A 493 -7.58 -37.12 43.72
CA LEU A 493 -7.35 -35.83 44.33
C LEU A 493 -7.81 -35.81 45.80
N PRO A 494 -7.13 -35.07 46.70
CA PRO A 494 -7.55 -34.89 48.08
C PRO A 494 -8.99 -34.38 48.18
N GLN A 495 -9.72 -34.67 49.26
CA GLN A 495 -11.05 -34.09 49.42
C GLN A 495 -10.95 -32.56 49.60
N PRO A 496 -11.64 -31.76 48.77
CA PRO A 496 -11.65 -30.31 48.93
C PRO A 496 -12.65 -29.89 50.02
N ASP A 497 -12.55 -28.67 50.53
CA ASP A 497 -13.56 -28.08 51.42
C ASP A 497 -14.85 -27.75 50.65
N VAL A 498 -14.70 -27.36 49.37
CA VAL A 498 -15.80 -27.06 48.46
C VAL A 498 -15.65 -27.79 47.13
N THR A 499 -16.72 -28.46 46.68
CA THR A 499 -16.84 -28.98 45.31
C THR A 499 -17.86 -28.18 44.53
N ILE A 500 -17.47 -27.69 43.36
CA ILE A 500 -18.32 -27.01 42.38
C ILE A 500 -18.48 -27.91 41.16
N TRP A 501 -19.71 -28.17 40.76
CA TRP A 501 -20.05 -28.80 39.49
C TRP A 501 -20.71 -27.75 38.60
N SER A 502 -20.05 -27.33 37.52
CA SER A 502 -20.58 -26.29 36.63
C SER A 502 -20.93 -26.86 35.25
N ASP A 503 -22.05 -26.42 34.69
CA ASP A 503 -22.49 -26.76 33.33
C ASP A 503 -23.21 -25.55 32.70
N GLY A 504 -22.99 -25.35 31.40
CA GLY A 504 -23.57 -24.27 30.63
C GLY A 504 -23.95 -24.68 29.21
N SER A 505 -25.23 -24.52 28.88
CA SER A 505 -25.75 -24.88 27.56
C SER A 505 -26.31 -23.69 26.80
N ALA A 506 -26.28 -23.79 25.47
CA ALA A 506 -26.94 -22.87 24.55
C ALA A 506 -27.80 -23.70 23.59
N ARG A 507 -29.07 -23.33 23.44
CA ARG A 507 -30.00 -23.95 22.50
C ARG A 507 -29.51 -23.75 21.07
N GLY A 508 -29.47 -24.83 20.29
CA GLY A 508 -28.89 -24.81 18.94
C GLY A 508 -27.42 -24.37 18.88
N GLY A 509 -26.74 -24.32 20.04
CA GLY A 509 -25.36 -23.85 20.19
C GLY A 509 -25.17 -22.33 20.18
N MET A 510 -26.21 -21.53 19.94
CA MET A 510 -26.09 -20.08 19.75
C MET A 510 -27.18 -19.22 20.41
N GLU A 511 -28.26 -19.81 20.94
CA GLU A 511 -29.42 -19.07 21.44
C GLU A 511 -29.84 -19.52 22.84
N GLN A 512 -30.55 -18.67 23.57
CA GLN A 512 -31.19 -19.00 24.85
C GLN A 512 -30.24 -19.74 25.81
N GLY A 513 -29.08 -19.13 26.08
CA GLY A 513 -28.06 -19.72 26.92
C GLY A 513 -28.46 -19.74 28.40
N GLY A 514 -28.26 -20.88 29.05
CA GLY A 514 -28.44 -21.07 30.48
C GLY A 514 -27.17 -21.60 31.13
N ALA A 515 -26.90 -21.15 32.34
CA ALA A 515 -25.77 -21.57 33.15
C ALA A 515 -26.27 -22.07 34.50
N GLY A 516 -25.66 -23.14 35.01
CA GLY A 516 -25.99 -23.72 36.30
C GLY A 516 -24.76 -24.27 37.00
N ALA A 517 -24.75 -24.19 38.32
CA ALA A 517 -23.74 -24.84 39.12
C ALA A 517 -24.32 -25.41 40.43
N LEU A 518 -23.82 -26.57 40.85
CA LEU A 518 -24.04 -27.14 42.18
C LEU A 518 -22.78 -26.96 43.00
N ILE A 519 -22.90 -26.34 44.17
CA ILE A 519 -21.81 -26.07 45.11
C ILE A 519 -22.07 -26.89 46.36
N GLN A 520 -21.09 -27.69 46.78
CA GLN A 520 -21.15 -28.54 47.95
C GLN A 520 -20.08 -28.08 48.94
N PHE A 521 -20.51 -27.52 50.06
CA PHE A 521 -19.65 -27.12 51.18
C PHE A 521 -19.57 -28.29 52.16
N HIS A 522 -18.50 -29.09 52.10
CA HIS A 522 -18.40 -30.35 52.84
C HIS A 522 -18.33 -30.14 54.35
N HIS A 523 -17.52 -29.16 54.78
CA HIS A 523 -17.35 -28.80 56.20
C HIS A 523 -18.59 -28.11 56.80
N LEU A 524 -19.38 -27.40 55.99
CA LEU A 524 -20.64 -26.78 56.42
C LEU A 524 -21.84 -27.72 56.26
N ASN A 525 -21.64 -28.91 55.66
CA ASN A 525 -22.69 -29.84 55.27
C ASN A 525 -23.86 -29.14 54.55
N LYS A 526 -23.53 -28.23 53.65
CA LYS A 526 -24.48 -27.36 52.94
C LYS A 526 -24.30 -27.54 51.44
N GLU A 527 -25.40 -27.60 50.72
CA GLU A 527 -25.41 -27.53 49.26
C GLU A 527 -26.12 -26.27 48.79
N GLU A 528 -25.61 -25.68 47.71
CA GLU A 528 -26.18 -24.50 47.09
C GLU A 528 -26.23 -24.68 45.58
N THR A 529 -27.32 -24.25 44.94
CA THR A 529 -27.46 -24.30 43.49
C THR A 529 -27.56 -22.90 42.94
N VAL A 530 -26.70 -22.59 41.97
CA VAL A 530 -26.71 -21.31 41.26
C VAL A 530 -27.27 -21.52 39.87
N ARG A 531 -28.12 -20.61 39.42
CA ARG A 531 -28.67 -20.59 38.06
C ARG A 531 -28.61 -19.18 37.53
N ALA A 532 -28.09 -19.01 36.34
CA ALA A 532 -27.98 -17.70 35.71
C ALA A 532 -28.30 -17.74 34.21
N PRO A 533 -28.93 -16.69 33.68
CA PRO A 533 -29.08 -16.54 32.23
C PRO A 533 -27.71 -16.21 31.60
N ALA A 534 -27.28 -17.00 30.62
CA ALA A 534 -26.04 -16.72 29.87
C ALA A 534 -26.27 -15.76 28.67
N GLY A 535 -27.54 -15.50 28.33
CA GLY A 535 -27.98 -14.51 27.36
C GLY A 535 -28.83 -15.09 26.23
N ALA A 536 -29.62 -14.23 25.57
CA ALA A 536 -30.48 -14.64 24.45
C ALA A 536 -29.66 -15.12 23.23
N VAL A 537 -28.50 -14.51 22.99
CA VAL A 537 -27.49 -14.96 22.03
C VAL A 537 -26.24 -15.36 22.83
N CYS A 538 -25.89 -16.63 22.79
CA CYS A 538 -24.87 -17.20 23.67
C CYS A 538 -24.17 -18.38 23.00
N SER A 539 -22.85 -18.42 23.10
CA SER A 539 -22.09 -19.64 22.74
C SER A 539 -22.04 -20.59 23.94
N SER A 540 -21.89 -21.89 23.70
CA SER A 540 -21.67 -22.87 24.79
C SER A 540 -20.51 -22.44 25.70
N LEU A 541 -19.39 -21.97 25.14
CA LEU A 541 -18.26 -21.45 25.93
C LEU A 541 -18.66 -20.31 26.87
N ARG A 542 -19.52 -19.38 26.42
CA ARG A 542 -20.00 -18.28 27.26
C ARG A 542 -20.91 -18.78 28.38
N ALA A 543 -21.80 -19.74 28.09
CA ALA A 543 -22.65 -20.35 29.11
C ALA A 543 -21.82 -21.05 30.19
N GLU A 544 -20.84 -21.84 29.78
CA GLU A 544 -19.89 -22.53 30.67
C GLU A 544 -19.13 -21.54 31.58
N LEU A 545 -18.52 -20.51 30.99
CA LEU A 545 -17.83 -19.48 31.76
C LEU A 545 -18.76 -18.70 32.69
N THR A 546 -20.04 -18.57 32.33
CA THR A 546 -21.06 -17.93 33.18
C THR A 546 -21.36 -18.81 34.39
N ALA A 547 -21.46 -20.13 34.21
CA ALA A 547 -21.64 -21.09 35.30
C ALA A 547 -20.46 -21.06 36.28
N MET A 548 -19.23 -21.07 35.74
CA MET A 548 -18.00 -20.96 36.55
C MET A 548 -17.95 -19.64 37.33
N ARG A 549 -18.23 -18.51 36.66
CA ARG A 549 -18.23 -17.19 37.30
C ARG A 549 -19.21 -17.16 38.46
N GLU A 550 -20.46 -17.56 38.24
CA GLU A 550 -21.51 -17.50 39.25
C GLU A 550 -21.21 -18.41 40.44
N ALA A 551 -20.68 -19.60 40.19
CA ALA A 551 -20.28 -20.50 41.25
C ALA A 551 -19.13 -19.95 42.09
N LEU A 552 -18.08 -19.42 41.44
CA LEU A 552 -16.95 -18.81 42.13
C LEU A 552 -17.35 -17.52 42.85
N ALA A 553 -18.30 -16.76 42.31
CA ALA A 553 -18.84 -15.56 42.95
C ALA A 553 -19.63 -15.90 44.22
N ALA A 554 -20.40 -17.00 44.21
CA ALA A 554 -21.11 -17.47 45.40
C ALA A 554 -20.12 -17.89 46.50
N VAL A 555 -19.03 -18.59 46.16
CA VAL A 555 -17.98 -18.95 47.14
C VAL A 555 -17.23 -17.71 47.63
N ALA A 556 -16.82 -16.81 46.74
CA ALA A 556 -16.08 -15.60 47.10
C ALA A 556 -16.94 -14.56 47.86
N GLY A 557 -18.27 -14.71 47.82
CA GLY A 557 -19.23 -13.82 48.48
C GLY A 557 -19.71 -14.30 49.86
N LEU A 558 -19.13 -15.39 50.38
CA LEU A 558 -19.40 -15.85 51.75
C LEU A 558 -18.92 -14.81 52.78
N GLU A 559 -19.47 -14.88 54.01
CA GLU A 559 -19.01 -14.04 55.11
C GLU A 559 -17.53 -14.32 55.42
N ASP A 560 -16.78 -13.29 55.84
CA ASP A 560 -15.31 -13.36 56.02
C ASP A 560 -14.86 -14.56 56.86
N GLY A 561 -15.64 -14.91 57.91
CA GLY A 561 -15.35 -16.07 58.77
C GLY A 561 -15.54 -17.42 58.06
N GLU A 562 -16.61 -17.57 57.27
CA GLU A 562 -16.87 -18.78 56.48
C GLU A 562 -15.84 -18.91 55.35
N LEU A 563 -15.56 -17.81 54.64
CA LEU A 563 -14.59 -17.79 53.55
C LEU A 563 -13.18 -18.11 54.05
N ALA A 564 -12.77 -17.57 55.20
CA ALA A 564 -11.47 -17.86 55.81
C ALA A 564 -11.30 -19.34 56.20
N SER A 565 -12.40 -20.05 56.44
CA SER A 565 -12.38 -21.48 56.76
C SER A 565 -12.15 -22.37 55.53
N ILE A 566 -12.38 -21.86 54.31
CA ILE A 566 -12.22 -22.60 53.06
C ILE A 566 -10.77 -22.52 52.59
N LYS A 567 -10.05 -23.65 52.62
CA LYS A 567 -8.65 -23.75 52.17
C LYS A 567 -8.52 -24.35 50.78
N SER A 568 -9.53 -25.09 50.32
CA SER A 568 -9.48 -25.80 49.05
C SER A 568 -10.82 -25.83 48.32
N VAL A 569 -10.80 -25.43 47.05
CA VAL A 569 -11.96 -25.43 46.14
C VAL A 569 -11.64 -26.30 44.94
N ARG A 570 -12.56 -27.18 44.56
CA ARG A 570 -12.50 -27.96 43.33
C ARG A 570 -13.64 -27.58 42.40
N LEU A 571 -13.32 -27.10 41.21
CA LEU A 571 -14.29 -26.84 40.16
C LEU A 571 -14.19 -27.92 39.09
N LEU A 572 -15.30 -28.61 38.86
CA LEU A 572 -15.46 -29.69 37.89
C LEU A 572 -16.34 -29.21 36.73
N THR A 573 -15.81 -29.28 35.51
CA THR A 573 -16.51 -28.87 34.28
C THR A 573 -16.18 -29.82 33.13
N ASP A 574 -17.11 -30.03 32.20
CA ASP A 574 -16.83 -30.71 30.94
C ASP A 574 -16.36 -29.74 29.83
N SER A 575 -16.24 -28.44 30.14
CA SER A 575 -15.82 -27.39 29.24
C SER A 575 -14.31 -27.33 29.06
N ARG A 576 -13.78 -28.27 28.26
CA ARG A 576 -12.37 -28.25 27.85
C ARG A 576 -11.96 -26.91 27.22
N SER A 577 -12.85 -26.28 26.45
CA SER A 577 -12.58 -24.98 25.83
C SER A 577 -12.47 -23.84 26.86
N GLY A 578 -13.29 -23.87 27.93
CA GLY A 578 -13.20 -22.96 29.07
C GLY A 578 -11.89 -23.12 29.81
N LEU A 579 -11.53 -24.35 30.18
CA LEU A 579 -10.27 -24.66 30.86
C LEU A 579 -9.03 -24.26 30.03
N GLN A 580 -9.04 -24.55 28.72
CA GLN A 580 -7.94 -24.16 27.83
C GLN A 580 -7.84 -22.64 27.64
N LEU A 581 -8.96 -21.91 27.71
CA LEU A 581 -8.96 -20.45 27.65
C LEU A 581 -8.38 -19.86 28.94
N LEU A 582 -8.91 -20.28 30.08
CA LEU A 582 -8.47 -19.81 31.40
C LEU A 582 -7.02 -20.21 31.68
N GLY A 583 -6.60 -21.42 31.30
CA GLY A 583 -5.24 -21.95 31.47
C GLY A 583 -4.15 -21.19 30.70
N ARG A 584 -4.49 -20.25 29.81
CA ARG A 584 -3.51 -19.30 29.22
C ARG A 584 -3.02 -18.25 30.21
N GLY A 585 -3.58 -18.21 31.41
CA GLY A 585 -3.29 -17.25 32.46
C GLY A 585 -4.14 -15.98 32.36
N PRO A 586 -4.19 -15.18 33.43
CA PRO A 586 -5.05 -13.99 33.53
C PRO A 586 -4.68 -12.91 32.49
N ALA A 587 -3.39 -12.74 32.19
CA ALA A 587 -2.91 -11.74 31.24
C ALA A 587 -3.26 -12.00 29.79
N SER A 588 -3.58 -13.25 29.46
CA SER A 588 -3.90 -13.69 28.10
C SER A 588 -5.40 -13.62 27.81
N GLN A 589 -6.22 -13.17 28.76
CA GLN A 589 -7.67 -13.14 28.62
C GLN A 589 -8.13 -11.95 27.76
N THR A 590 -8.90 -12.24 26.71
CA THR A 590 -9.49 -11.23 25.82
C THR A 590 -11.00 -11.06 26.02
N MET A 591 -11.63 -11.97 26.78
CA MET A 591 -13.06 -11.93 27.10
C MET A 591 -13.26 -11.35 28.50
N ALA A 592 -14.18 -10.38 28.64
CA ALA A 592 -14.51 -9.81 29.94
C ALA A 592 -14.98 -10.86 30.94
N LEU A 593 -15.80 -11.83 30.50
CA LEU A 593 -16.28 -12.90 31.37
C LEU A 593 -15.13 -13.80 31.88
N ALA A 594 -14.18 -14.16 31.02
CA ALA A 594 -13.03 -14.96 31.43
C ALA A 594 -12.07 -14.18 32.36
N ALA A 595 -11.92 -12.87 32.14
CA ALA A 595 -11.17 -12.00 33.05
C ALA A 595 -11.85 -11.88 34.43
N GLU A 596 -13.19 -11.86 34.47
CA GLU A 596 -13.96 -11.86 35.71
C GLU A 596 -13.83 -13.17 36.48
N VAL A 597 -13.84 -14.32 35.80
CA VAL A 597 -13.52 -15.62 36.41
C VAL A 597 -12.12 -15.58 37.04
N TRP A 598 -11.12 -15.07 36.33
CA TRP A 598 -9.77 -14.90 36.88
C TRP A 598 -9.71 -13.93 38.07
N ARG A 599 -10.51 -12.86 38.07
CA ARG A 599 -10.60 -11.95 39.21
C ARG A 599 -11.10 -12.70 40.46
N LEU A 600 -12.13 -13.53 40.31
CA LEU A 600 -12.67 -14.34 41.41
C LEU A 600 -11.67 -15.39 41.90
N LEU A 601 -10.98 -16.07 40.98
CA LEU A 601 -9.90 -17.00 41.33
C LEU A 601 -8.77 -16.32 42.11
N ASN A 602 -8.38 -15.10 41.72
CA ASN A 602 -7.40 -14.32 42.44
C ASN A 602 -7.89 -13.91 43.83
N THR A 603 -9.15 -13.50 43.97
CA THR A 603 -9.75 -13.19 45.28
C THR A 603 -9.72 -14.39 46.23
N LEU A 604 -10.02 -15.60 45.73
CA LEU A 604 -9.90 -16.83 46.52
C LEU A 604 -8.44 -17.11 46.89
N ALA A 605 -7.50 -16.97 45.95
CA ALA A 605 -6.08 -17.16 46.20
C ALA A 605 -5.51 -16.15 47.22
N GLU A 606 -5.97 -14.90 47.20
CA GLU A 606 -5.60 -13.85 48.17
C GLU A 606 -6.06 -14.20 49.59
N ASN A 607 -7.19 -14.89 49.73
CA ASN A 607 -7.67 -15.44 51.00
C ASN A 607 -6.97 -16.76 51.42
N GLY A 608 -5.98 -17.20 50.65
CA GLY A 608 -5.21 -18.42 50.92
C GLY A 608 -5.95 -19.71 50.53
N THR A 609 -6.95 -19.63 49.66
CA THR A 609 -7.67 -20.79 49.13
C THR A 609 -6.99 -21.33 47.87
N GLU A 610 -6.67 -22.62 47.87
CA GLU A 610 -6.20 -23.33 46.67
C GLU A 610 -7.40 -23.77 45.81
N THR A 611 -7.44 -23.35 44.56
CA THR A 611 -8.47 -23.71 43.58
C THR A 611 -7.92 -24.65 42.51
N VAL A 612 -8.54 -25.82 42.35
CA VAL A 612 -8.24 -26.76 41.27
C VAL A 612 -9.41 -26.77 40.28
N LEU A 613 -9.13 -26.42 39.02
CA LEU A 613 -10.09 -26.52 37.92
C LEU A 613 -9.78 -27.77 37.09
N GLN A 614 -10.79 -28.62 36.89
CA GLN A 614 -10.66 -29.91 36.23
C GLN A 614 -11.79 -30.18 35.25
#